data_AF-A0A9D6M4L2-F1
#
_entry.id   AF-A0A9D6M4L2-F1
#
_cell.length_a   1.000
_cell.length_b   1.000
_cell.length_c   1.000
_cell.angle_alpha   90.00
_cell.angle_beta   90.00
_cell.angle_gamma   90.00
#
_symmetry.space_group_name_H-M   'P 1'
#
loop_
_entity.id
_entity.type
_entity.pdbx_description
1 polymer ?
#
loop_
_entity_poly.entity_id
_entity_poly.type
_entity_poly.pdbx_seq_one_letter_code
_entity_poly.pdbx_strand_id
1 'polypeptide(L)'
;MTPIFPLTTKLFEEKNCDIKRFDAVFYDIIQAAPDGFFIISGKGDEVYLFAVGGKPYASGRIEKEGFSFLEVQEFFDIYSSIGAGELVFYKVEKKLLLSMLVYFKKRPAHKFTADMVDMEKVLNDLAQKGADSIIATKCGDKMGFCICLKGRPSFNYLPDGAHSQEQPKDGLLLYLFG
;
A
#
# COMPACT_ATOMS: atom_id res chain seq x y z
N MET A 1 3.11 5.90 13.23
CA MET A 1 3.48 6.85 12.16
C MET A 1 2.93 6.26 10.87
N THR A 2 2.04 7.00 10.21
CA THR A 2 1.31 6.56 9.01
C THR A 2 2.26 6.52 7.82
N PRO A 3 2.33 5.42 7.04
CA PRO A 3 3.22 5.34 5.91
C PRO A 3 2.78 6.26 4.77
N ILE A 4 3.76 6.78 4.06
CA ILE A 4 3.58 7.58 2.85
C ILE A 4 3.87 6.67 1.66
N PHE A 5 2.82 6.34 0.91
CA PHE A 5 2.93 5.58 -0.33
C PHE A 5 3.38 6.47 -1.49
N PRO A 6 4.27 5.99 -2.37
CA PRO A 6 4.82 6.79 -3.46
C PRO A 6 3.74 7.04 -4.53
N LEU A 7 3.87 8.14 -5.29
CA LEU A 7 3.09 8.37 -6.51
C LEU A 7 1.56 8.24 -6.32
N THR A 8 1.07 8.61 -5.14
CA THR A 8 -0.36 8.68 -4.83
C THR A 8 -0.87 10.10 -5.08
N THR A 9 -2.08 10.24 -5.60
CA THR A 9 -2.74 11.55 -5.78
C THR A 9 -4.01 11.58 -4.98
N LYS A 10 -4.07 12.46 -3.96
CA LYS A 10 -5.30 12.70 -3.20
C LYS A 10 -6.33 13.37 -4.11
N LEU A 11 -7.49 12.72 -4.31
CA LEU A 11 -8.58 13.26 -5.13
C LEU A 11 -9.79 13.70 -4.32
N PHE A 12 -9.92 13.19 -3.10
CA PHE A 12 -11.06 13.49 -2.24
C PHE A 12 -10.62 13.51 -0.78
N GLU A 13 -11.21 14.42 -0.02
CA GLU A 13 -11.10 14.52 1.42
C GLU A 13 -12.42 15.09 1.95
N GLU A 14 -13.02 14.40 2.90
CA GLU A 14 -14.19 14.88 3.61
C GLU A 14 -14.06 14.59 5.11
N LYS A 15 -14.21 15.65 5.90
CA LYS A 15 -14.19 15.57 7.36
C LYS A 15 -15.59 15.23 7.88
N ASN A 16 -15.64 14.41 8.93
CA ASN A 16 -16.88 13.96 9.55
C ASN A 16 -17.84 13.26 8.55
N CYS A 17 -17.30 12.47 7.63
CA CYS A 17 -18.09 11.68 6.70
C CYS A 17 -18.72 10.50 7.45
N ASP A 18 -20.05 10.42 7.47
CA ASP A 18 -20.83 9.29 8.01
C ASP A 18 -20.93 8.18 6.97
N ILE A 19 -20.95 6.92 7.41
CA ILE A 19 -21.08 5.73 6.57
C ILE A 19 -22.29 5.80 5.64
N LYS A 20 -23.39 6.44 6.05
CA LYS A 20 -24.58 6.63 5.19
C LYS A 20 -24.31 7.42 3.91
N ARG A 21 -23.26 8.26 3.89
CA ARG A 21 -22.84 9.03 2.71
C ARG A 21 -21.81 8.29 1.87
N PHE A 22 -21.21 7.23 2.40
CA PHE A 22 -20.11 6.53 1.76
C PHE A 22 -20.48 6.00 0.37
N ASP A 23 -21.65 5.38 0.19
CA ASP A 23 -22.04 4.81 -1.10
C ASP A 23 -22.05 5.86 -2.21
N ALA A 24 -22.67 7.02 -1.96
CA ALA A 24 -22.71 8.12 -2.92
C ALA A 24 -21.30 8.63 -3.26
N VAL A 25 -20.50 8.87 -2.23
CA VAL A 25 -19.10 9.31 -2.37
C VAL A 25 -18.28 8.28 -3.16
N PHE A 26 -18.45 6.99 -2.84
CA PHE A 26 -17.76 5.89 -3.48
C PHE A 26 -18.06 5.88 -4.97
N TYR A 27 -19.33 5.87 -5.37
CA TYR A 27 -19.74 5.83 -6.78
C TYR A 27 -19.18 7.01 -7.59
N ASP A 28 -19.25 8.22 -7.06
CA ASP A 28 -18.73 9.41 -7.75
C ASP A 28 -17.22 9.32 -7.96
N ILE A 29 -16.49 8.87 -6.93
CA ILE A 29 -15.03 8.75 -6.98
C ILE A 29 -14.58 7.62 -7.92
N ILE A 30 -15.17 6.43 -7.82
CA ILE A 30 -14.73 5.28 -8.62
C ILE A 30 -15.01 5.45 -10.12
N GLN A 31 -15.99 6.28 -10.49
CA GLN A 31 -16.21 6.66 -11.90
C GLN A 31 -15.06 7.49 -12.45
N ALA A 32 -14.50 8.40 -11.65
CA ALA A 32 -13.37 9.25 -12.05
C ALA A 32 -12.01 8.53 -11.92
N ALA A 33 -11.87 7.64 -10.93
CA ALA A 33 -10.65 6.93 -10.62
C ALA A 33 -10.96 5.50 -10.13
N PRO A 34 -11.00 4.50 -11.03
CA PRO A 34 -11.40 3.14 -10.68
C PRO A 34 -10.34 2.39 -9.83
N ASP A 35 -9.09 2.85 -9.82
CA ASP A 35 -8.00 2.25 -9.07
C ASP A 35 -7.48 3.25 -8.01
N GLY A 36 -7.52 2.84 -6.74
CA GLY A 36 -7.07 3.63 -5.62
C GLY A 36 -7.43 3.01 -4.28
N PHE A 37 -7.34 3.81 -3.21
CA PHE A 37 -7.76 3.37 -1.89
C PHE A 37 -8.36 4.53 -1.09
N PHE A 38 -9.37 4.19 -0.29
CA PHE A 38 -9.91 5.05 0.75
C PHE A 38 -9.14 4.83 2.05
N ILE A 39 -8.98 5.89 2.83
CA ILE A 39 -8.57 5.85 4.24
C ILE A 39 -9.72 6.43 5.05
N ILE A 40 -10.16 5.70 6.07
CA ILE A 40 -10.99 6.25 7.14
C ILE A 40 -10.13 6.39 8.40
N SER A 41 -10.08 7.61 8.94
CA SER A 41 -9.33 7.93 10.15
C SER A 41 -10.28 8.42 11.24
N GLY A 42 -10.18 7.82 12.43
CA GLY A 42 -11.01 8.19 13.58
C GLY A 42 -10.67 7.41 14.85
N LYS A 43 -10.75 8.06 16.01
CA LYS A 43 -10.48 7.46 17.34
C LYS A 43 -9.10 6.77 17.47
N GLY A 44 -8.13 7.15 16.63
CA GLY A 44 -6.77 6.60 16.64
C GLY A 44 -6.53 5.43 15.68
N ASP A 45 -7.56 4.97 14.98
CA ASP A 45 -7.46 3.92 13.96
C ASP A 45 -7.47 4.53 12.55
N GLU A 46 -6.64 3.95 11.67
CA GLU A 46 -6.67 4.19 10.23
C GLU A 46 -6.94 2.87 9.52
N VAL A 47 -8.02 2.82 8.74
CA VAL A 47 -8.40 1.65 7.97
C VAL A 47 -8.49 1.99 6.49
N TYR A 48 -7.98 1.09 5.68
CA TYR A 48 -7.81 1.24 4.25
C TYR A 48 -8.84 0.38 3.53
N LEU A 49 -9.54 0.93 2.53
CA LEU A 49 -10.35 0.17 1.59
C LEU A 49 -9.76 0.33 0.19
N PHE A 50 -9.28 -0.76 -0.39
CA PHE A 50 -8.70 -0.78 -1.72
C PHE A 50 -9.79 -0.99 -2.76
N ALA A 51 -9.82 -0.12 -3.78
CA ALA A 51 -10.69 -0.24 -4.93
C ALA A 51 -9.88 -0.58 -6.18
N VAL A 52 -10.20 -1.68 -6.86
CA VAL A 52 -9.52 -2.13 -8.07
C VAL A 52 -10.54 -2.26 -9.19
N GLY A 53 -10.33 -1.57 -10.30
CA GLY A 53 -11.26 -1.58 -11.44
C GLY A 53 -12.67 -1.12 -11.08
N GLY A 54 -12.80 -0.16 -10.15
CA GLY A 54 -14.05 0.44 -9.73
C GLY A 54 -14.86 -0.43 -8.76
N LYS A 55 -14.22 -1.38 -8.08
CA LYS A 55 -14.89 -2.26 -7.10
C LYS A 55 -14.10 -2.34 -5.81
N PRO A 56 -14.75 -2.41 -4.64
CA PRO A 56 -14.09 -2.78 -3.40
C PRO A 56 -13.41 -4.14 -3.58
N TYR A 57 -12.12 -4.22 -3.25
CA TYR A 57 -11.31 -5.41 -3.50
C TYR A 57 -10.82 -6.06 -2.21
N ALA A 58 -10.27 -5.25 -1.31
CA ALA A 58 -9.73 -5.69 -0.03
C ALA A 58 -9.69 -4.52 0.94
N SER A 59 -9.44 -4.80 2.20
CA SER A 59 -9.15 -3.77 3.19
C SER A 59 -7.94 -4.13 4.04
N GLY A 60 -7.53 -3.19 4.87
CA GLY A 60 -6.45 -3.46 5.82
C GLY A 60 -6.26 -2.31 6.79
N ARG A 61 -5.41 -2.54 7.77
CA ARG A 61 -5.01 -1.54 8.75
C ARG A 61 -3.52 -1.57 8.98
N ILE A 62 -3.02 -0.49 9.54
CA ILE A 62 -1.61 -0.32 9.84
C ILE A 62 -1.45 -0.39 11.35
N GLU A 63 -0.63 -1.34 11.78
CA GLU A 63 -0.30 -1.57 13.17
C GLU A 63 1.15 -1.15 13.45
N LYS A 64 1.53 -1.06 14.73
CA LYS A 64 2.90 -0.66 15.14
C LYS A 64 3.99 -1.52 14.48
N GLU A 65 3.72 -2.81 14.30
CA GLU A 65 4.71 -3.78 13.81
C GLU A 65 4.51 -4.19 12.35
N GLY A 66 3.51 -3.63 11.66
CA GLY A 66 3.25 -4.00 10.27
C GLY A 66 1.83 -3.68 9.82
N PHE A 67 1.33 -4.52 8.92
CA PHE A 67 0.07 -4.33 8.23
C PHE A 67 -0.78 -5.58 8.41
N SER A 68 -2.05 -5.37 8.65
CA SER A 68 -3.02 -6.45 8.81
C SER A 68 -4.02 -6.38 7.68
N PHE A 69 -4.14 -7.49 6.95
CA PHE A 69 -5.21 -7.68 5.97
C PHE A 69 -6.55 -7.80 6.68
N LEU A 70 -7.57 -7.18 6.10
CA LEU A 70 -8.96 -7.22 6.56
C LEU A 70 -9.87 -7.54 5.38
N GLU A 71 -10.93 -8.29 5.64
CA GLU A 71 -12.03 -8.47 4.69
C GLU A 71 -12.79 -7.16 4.50
N VAL A 72 -13.31 -6.91 3.30
CA VAL A 72 -14.01 -5.65 2.95
C VAL A 72 -15.12 -5.31 3.95
N GLN A 73 -15.81 -6.32 4.49
CA GLN A 73 -16.85 -6.12 5.50
C GLN A 73 -16.30 -5.49 6.79
N GLU A 74 -15.10 -5.89 7.22
CA GLU A 74 -14.48 -5.38 8.45
C GLU A 74 -14.17 -3.88 8.34
N PHE A 75 -13.87 -3.36 7.15
CA PHE A 75 -13.76 -1.92 6.93
C PHE A 75 -15.07 -1.20 7.29
N PHE A 76 -16.21 -1.72 6.84
CA PHE A 76 -17.51 -1.11 7.10
C PHE A 76 -17.96 -1.26 8.55
N ASP A 77 -17.63 -2.38 9.19
CA ASP A 77 -17.88 -2.59 10.62
C ASP A 77 -17.10 -1.57 11.46
N ILE A 78 -15.82 -1.35 11.14
CA ILE A 78 -14.99 -0.34 11.82
C ILE A 78 -15.50 1.06 11.53
N TYR A 79 -15.82 1.38 10.29
CA TYR A 79 -16.36 2.69 9.92
C TYR A 79 -17.67 2.98 10.70
N SER A 80 -18.58 1.99 10.79
CA SER A 80 -19.80 2.11 11.59
C SER A 80 -19.51 2.41 13.07
N SER A 81 -18.47 1.80 13.64
CA SER A 81 -18.03 2.03 15.04
C SER A 81 -17.39 3.40 15.26
N ILE A 82 -16.68 3.92 14.26
CA ILE A 82 -16.17 5.30 14.26
C ILE A 82 -17.35 6.29 14.23
N GLY A 83 -18.38 5.99 13.44
CA GLY A 83 -19.59 6.79 13.26
C GLY A 83 -19.39 7.90 12.23
N ALA A 84 -18.53 8.87 12.53
CA ALA A 84 -18.11 9.90 11.58
C ALA A 84 -16.61 10.12 11.72
N GLY A 85 -15.89 10.04 10.60
CA GLY A 85 -14.44 10.16 10.56
C GLY A 85 -13.97 11.01 9.37
N GLU A 86 -12.65 11.18 9.26
CA GLU A 86 -12.05 11.76 8.06
C GLU A 86 -11.92 10.68 6.99
N LEU A 87 -12.59 10.88 5.86
CA LEU A 87 -12.54 9.99 4.70
C LEU A 87 -11.70 10.62 3.60
N VAL A 88 -10.66 9.93 3.17
CA VAL A 88 -9.74 10.41 2.12
C VAL A 88 -9.64 9.36 1.02
N PHE A 89 -9.62 9.77 -0.25
CA PHE A 89 -9.32 8.87 -1.36
C PHE A 89 -8.05 9.28 -2.09
N TYR A 90 -7.20 8.29 -2.32
CA TYR A 90 -5.99 8.40 -3.12
C TYR A 90 -6.12 7.56 -4.39
N LYS A 91 -5.97 8.22 -5.54
CA LYS A 91 -5.76 7.55 -6.82
C LYS A 91 -4.33 7.01 -6.88
N VAL A 92 -4.18 5.80 -7.42
CA VAL A 92 -2.89 5.11 -7.54
C VAL A 92 -2.82 4.39 -8.88
N GLU A 93 -1.63 4.31 -9.49
CA GLU A 93 -1.44 3.43 -10.64
C GLU A 93 -1.71 1.97 -10.24
N LYS A 94 -2.48 1.24 -11.06
CA LYS A 94 -2.91 -0.12 -10.79
C LYS A 94 -1.79 -1.08 -10.36
N LYS A 95 -0.61 -1.03 -10.99
CA LYS A 95 0.52 -1.91 -10.64
C LYS A 95 1.06 -1.63 -9.24
N LEU A 96 1.17 -0.36 -8.85
CA LEU A 96 1.55 0.03 -7.50
C LEU A 96 0.47 -0.40 -6.50
N LEU A 97 -0.81 -0.18 -6.82
CA LEU A 97 -1.93 -0.61 -5.98
C LEU A 97 -1.92 -2.11 -5.70
N LEU A 98 -1.67 -2.93 -6.72
CA LEU A 98 -1.52 -4.39 -6.56
C LEU A 98 -0.28 -4.76 -5.73
N SER A 99 0.79 -3.98 -5.81
CA SER A 99 1.99 -4.17 -4.99
C SER A 99 1.72 -3.86 -3.51
N MET A 100 0.96 -2.80 -3.24
CA MET A 100 0.47 -2.47 -1.89
C MET A 100 -0.42 -3.59 -1.35
N LEU A 101 -1.33 -4.14 -2.16
CA LEU A 101 -2.18 -5.26 -1.75
C LEU A 101 -1.38 -6.51 -1.37
N VAL A 102 -0.31 -6.84 -2.12
CA VAL A 102 0.61 -7.93 -1.73
C VAL A 102 1.22 -7.63 -0.37
N TYR A 103 1.71 -6.40 -0.19
CA TYR A 103 2.36 -5.98 1.04
C TYR A 103 1.45 -6.08 2.27
N PHE A 104 0.16 -5.75 2.12
CA PHE A 104 -0.85 -5.92 3.18
C PHE A 104 -1.26 -7.38 3.41
N LYS A 105 -1.33 -8.20 2.35
CA LYS A 105 -1.91 -9.55 2.41
C LYS A 105 -0.91 -10.66 2.70
N LYS A 106 0.33 -10.53 2.23
CA LYS A 106 1.33 -11.60 2.30
C LYS A 106 2.33 -11.34 3.42
N ARG A 107 2.87 -12.43 3.96
CA ARG A 107 4.12 -12.35 4.73
C ARG A 107 5.29 -12.30 3.76
N PRO A 108 6.30 -11.46 4.01
CA PRO A 108 7.51 -11.46 3.19
C PRO A 108 8.22 -12.80 3.32
N ALA A 109 8.77 -13.29 2.21
CA ALA A 109 9.63 -14.48 2.21
C ALA A 109 10.95 -14.20 2.93
N HIS A 110 11.45 -12.96 2.83
CA HIS A 110 12.64 -12.51 3.54
C HIS A 110 12.43 -11.08 4.06
N LYS A 111 12.90 -10.83 5.27
CA LYS A 111 12.95 -9.50 5.89
C LYS A 111 14.40 -9.20 6.22
N PHE A 112 14.88 -8.06 5.77
CA PHE A 112 16.26 -7.63 6.01
C PHE A 112 16.28 -6.24 6.65
N THR A 113 17.27 -5.98 7.50
CA THR A 113 17.67 -4.63 7.92
C THR A 113 18.63 -4.08 6.88
N ALA A 114 18.43 -2.83 6.43
CA ALA A 114 19.07 -2.37 5.21
C ALA A 114 20.60 -2.19 5.33
N ASP A 115 21.10 -2.05 6.55
CA ASP A 115 22.52 -2.00 6.90
C ASP A 115 23.28 -3.32 6.58
N MET A 116 22.56 -4.41 6.29
CA MET A 116 23.12 -5.75 6.09
C MET A 116 22.83 -6.35 4.71
N VAL A 117 22.23 -5.59 3.78
CA VAL A 117 21.80 -6.14 2.49
C VAL A 117 22.69 -5.67 1.35
N ASP A 118 23.42 -6.62 0.78
CA ASP A 118 23.94 -6.48 -0.57
C ASP A 118 22.79 -6.62 -1.58
N MET A 119 22.27 -5.48 -2.01
CA MET A 119 21.16 -5.42 -2.97
C MET A 119 21.52 -6.00 -4.33
N GLU A 120 22.78 -5.89 -4.75
CA GLU A 120 23.25 -6.45 -6.00
C GLU A 120 23.18 -7.97 -5.94
N LYS A 121 23.62 -8.57 -4.82
CA LYS A 121 23.47 -10.00 -4.57
C LYS A 121 22.00 -10.44 -4.57
N VAL A 122 21.10 -9.73 -3.89
CA VAL A 122 19.66 -10.06 -3.88
C VAL A 122 19.08 -10.04 -5.29
N LEU A 123 19.38 -9.01 -6.08
CA LEU A 123 18.91 -8.90 -7.46
C LEU A 123 19.49 -9.99 -8.36
N ASN A 124 20.76 -10.35 -8.19
CA ASN A 124 21.39 -11.45 -8.91
C ASN A 124 20.74 -12.80 -8.57
N ASP A 125 20.46 -13.07 -7.29
CA ASP A 125 19.77 -14.29 -6.86
C ASP A 125 18.34 -14.37 -7.44
N LEU A 126 17.62 -13.25 -7.49
CA LEU A 126 16.30 -13.16 -8.12
C LEU A 126 16.39 -13.44 -9.62
N ALA A 127 17.35 -12.82 -10.32
CA ALA A 127 17.56 -13.01 -11.75
C ALA A 127 17.90 -14.46 -12.11
N GLN A 128 18.72 -15.14 -11.29
CA GLN A 128 19.04 -16.55 -11.47
C GLN A 128 17.82 -17.46 -11.27
N LYS A 129 16.96 -17.15 -10.28
CA LYS A 129 15.73 -17.89 -10.03
C LYS A 129 14.65 -17.64 -11.09
N GLY A 130 14.71 -16.50 -11.77
CA GLY A 130 13.72 -16.11 -12.77
C GLY A 130 12.30 -15.93 -12.20
N ALA A 131 12.19 -15.73 -10.89
CA ALA A 131 10.90 -15.59 -10.20
C ALA A 131 10.36 -14.17 -10.31
N ASP A 132 9.04 -14.04 -10.41
CA ASP A 132 8.41 -12.73 -10.24
C ASP A 132 8.44 -12.37 -8.75
N SER A 133 8.72 -11.11 -8.42
CA SER A 133 8.82 -10.69 -7.03
C SER A 133 8.42 -9.23 -6.83
N ILE A 134 8.03 -8.90 -5.61
CA ILE A 134 7.90 -7.52 -5.15
C ILE A 134 8.92 -7.29 -4.05
N ILE A 135 9.69 -6.21 -4.18
CA ILE A 135 10.55 -5.70 -3.13
C ILE A 135 9.86 -4.45 -2.59
N ALA A 136 9.47 -4.49 -1.31
CA ALA A 136 8.98 -3.31 -0.61
C ALA A 136 10.10 -2.77 0.29
N THR A 137 10.35 -1.46 0.20
CA THR A 137 11.37 -0.77 1.00
C THR A 137 10.72 0.25 1.92
N LYS A 138 11.35 0.49 3.07
CA LYS A 138 10.91 1.50 4.05
C LYS A 138 12.07 2.40 4.47
N CYS A 139 11.83 3.70 4.46
CA CYS A 139 12.72 4.74 4.96
C CYS A 139 11.91 5.77 5.76
N GLY A 140 11.95 5.69 7.08
CA GLY A 140 11.05 6.41 7.98
C GLY A 140 9.61 5.96 7.78
N ASP A 141 8.73 6.91 7.46
CA ASP A 141 7.34 6.66 7.04
C ASP A 141 7.22 6.37 5.55
N LYS A 142 8.25 6.60 4.73
CA LYS A 142 8.15 6.49 3.28
C LYS A 142 8.32 5.05 2.80
N MET A 143 7.45 4.66 1.89
CA MET A 143 7.46 3.34 1.26
C MET A 143 7.97 3.42 -0.18
N GLY A 144 8.64 2.36 -0.62
CA GLY A 144 8.98 2.14 -2.02
C GLY A 144 8.60 0.72 -2.47
N PHE A 145 8.34 0.55 -3.75
CA PHE A 145 8.00 -0.74 -4.35
C PHE A 145 8.75 -0.96 -5.65
N CYS A 146 9.43 -2.10 -5.78
CA CYS A 146 10.00 -2.58 -7.03
C CYS A 146 9.32 -3.88 -7.42
N ILE A 147 8.75 -3.93 -8.62
CA ILE A 147 8.22 -5.14 -9.23
C ILE A 147 9.32 -5.73 -10.10
N CYS A 148 9.73 -6.96 -9.79
CA CYS A 148 10.63 -7.74 -10.60
C CYS A 148 9.82 -8.76 -11.41
N LEU A 149 10.03 -8.79 -12.73
CA LEU A 149 9.49 -9.81 -13.61
C LEU A 149 10.64 -10.67 -14.11
N LYS A 150 10.47 -11.99 -14.06
CA LYS A 150 11.53 -12.96 -14.38
C LYS A 150 12.85 -12.64 -13.67
N GLY A 151 12.75 -12.27 -12.39
CA GLY A 151 13.88 -11.92 -11.55
C GLY A 151 14.54 -10.56 -11.83
N ARG A 152 13.98 -9.72 -12.72
CA ARG A 152 14.58 -8.42 -13.09
C ARG A 152 13.66 -7.25 -12.75
N PRO A 153 14.17 -6.17 -12.11
CA PRO A 153 13.42 -4.94 -11.89
C PRO A 153 12.77 -4.44 -13.19
N SER A 154 11.46 -4.31 -13.18
CA SER A 154 10.65 -3.91 -14.33
C SER A 154 9.86 -2.63 -14.08
N PHE A 155 9.37 -2.44 -12.84
CA PHE A 155 8.68 -1.22 -12.43
C PHE A 155 9.20 -0.78 -11.06
N ASN A 156 9.52 0.50 -10.93
CA ASN A 156 10.05 1.08 -9.70
C ASN A 156 9.20 2.26 -9.27
N TYR A 157 8.66 2.18 -8.06
CA TYR A 157 7.87 3.20 -7.39
C TYR A 157 8.66 3.65 -6.18
N LEU A 158 9.46 4.70 -6.34
CA LEU A 158 10.35 5.20 -5.31
C LEU A 158 9.67 6.33 -4.52
N PRO A 159 10.08 6.56 -3.26
CA PRO A 159 9.66 7.74 -2.51
C PRO A 159 10.01 9.04 -3.25
N ASP A 160 9.12 10.03 -3.19
CA ASP A 160 9.37 11.35 -3.78
C ASP A 160 10.35 12.21 -2.95
N GLY A 161 11.05 13.14 -3.61
CA GLY A 161 11.90 14.17 -2.98
C GLY A 161 13.31 13.70 -2.60
N ALA A 162 13.93 14.34 -1.60
CA ALA A 162 15.32 14.09 -1.18
C ALA A 162 15.63 12.62 -0.80
N HIS A 163 14.59 11.83 -0.51
CA HIS A 163 14.72 10.42 -0.13
C HIS A 163 14.74 9.47 -1.32
N SER A 164 14.50 9.94 -2.55
CA SER A 164 14.64 9.13 -3.76
C SER A 164 16.09 8.69 -3.99
N GLN A 165 17.06 9.38 -3.37
CA GLN A 165 18.49 9.06 -3.41
C GLN A 165 19.01 8.42 -2.12
N GLU A 166 18.18 8.31 -1.08
CA GLU A 166 18.57 7.63 0.15
C GLU A 166 18.42 6.12 -0.04
N GLN A 167 19.45 5.37 0.33
CA GLN A 167 19.30 3.93 0.48
C GLN A 167 18.25 3.65 1.56
N PRO A 168 17.41 2.60 1.41
CA PRO A 168 16.53 2.20 2.50
C PRO A 168 17.37 2.00 3.76
N LYS A 169 16.90 2.41 4.93
CA LYS A 169 17.62 2.26 6.20
C LYS A 169 16.92 1.29 7.14
N ASP A 170 15.59 1.29 7.15
CA ASP A 170 14.83 0.63 8.21
C ASP A 170 14.38 -0.79 7.86
N GLY A 171 14.22 -1.10 6.58
CA GLY A 171 13.87 -2.46 6.19
C GLY A 171 13.61 -2.68 4.71
N LEU A 172 13.93 -3.90 4.29
CA LEU A 172 13.62 -4.45 2.99
C LEU A 172 12.82 -5.73 3.15
N LEU A 173 11.64 -5.78 2.51
CA LEU A 173 10.76 -6.92 2.52
C LEU A 173 10.68 -7.50 1.12
N LEU A 174 11.12 -8.75 0.98
CA LEU A 174 11.08 -9.47 -0.29
C LEU A 174 9.88 -10.42 -0.31
N TYR A 175 9.04 -10.27 -1.33
CA TYR A 175 7.90 -11.12 -1.60
C TYR A 175 8.14 -11.87 -2.90
N LEU A 176 8.23 -13.19 -2.83
CA LEU A 176 8.43 -14.05 -4.01
C LEU A 176 7.07 -14.57 -4.51
N PHE A 177 6.91 -14.60 -5.83
CA PHE A 177 5.82 -15.29 -6.52
C PHE A 177 6.43 -16.43 -7.33
N GLY A 178 5.84 -17.62 -7.17
CA GLY A 178 6.25 -18.82 -7.91
C GLY A 178 5.74 -18.82 -9.34
#